data_AF-Q13G52-F1
#
_entry.id   AF-Q13G52-F1
#
_cell.length_a   1.000
_cell.length_b   1.000
_cell.length_c   1.000
_cell.angle_alpha   90.00
_cell.angle_beta   90.00
_cell.angle_gamma   90.00
#
_symmetry.space_group_name_H-M   'P 1'
#
loop_
_entity.id
_entity.type
_entity.pdbx_description
1 polymer ?
#
loop_
_entity_poly.entity_id
_entity_poly.type
_entity_poly.pdbx_seq_one_letter_code
_entity_poly.pdbx_strand_id
1 'polypeptide(L)'
;MTAKEFIQESAALRGQGKYQEAIDVIKANLPKTEGNIRLDARIEAIRAAVEAGDAMTAYEYATAIAAEESGRPRMLTVALTDGALRWPIGIETTTRAPTPKKR
;
A
#
# COMPACT_ATOMS: atom_id res chain seq x y z
N MET A 1 2.61 -23.26 0.42
CA MET A 1 2.83 -21.87 0.84
C MET A 1 1.50 -21.27 1.25
N THR A 2 1.34 -20.91 2.52
CA THR A 2 0.18 -20.17 3.01
C THR A 2 0.29 -18.70 2.61
N ALA A 3 -0.83 -17.99 2.68
CA ALA A 3 -0.90 -16.61 2.26
C ALA A 3 -0.09 -15.63 3.15
N LYS A 4 0.40 -16.06 4.33
CA LYS A 4 1.34 -15.27 5.15
C LYS A 4 2.80 -15.66 4.94
N GLU A 5 3.07 -16.90 4.56
CA GLU A 5 4.44 -17.40 4.35
C GLU A 5 5.17 -16.62 3.25
N PHE A 6 4.51 -16.33 2.13
CA PHE A 6 5.17 -15.63 1.02
C PHE A 6 5.47 -14.16 1.32
N ILE A 7 4.67 -13.52 2.18
CA ILE A 7 4.93 -12.15 2.64
C ILE A 7 6.15 -12.14 3.56
N GLN A 8 6.26 -13.15 4.44
CA GLN A 8 7.44 -13.32 5.30
C GLN A 8 8.70 -13.64 4.50
N GLU A 9 8.58 -14.49 3.49
CA GLU A 9 9.68 -14.81 2.56
C GLU A 9 10.14 -13.56 1.79
N SER A 10 9.20 -12.77 1.25
CA SER A 10 9.50 -11.47 0.63
C SER A 10 10.24 -10.54 1.60
N ALA A 11 9.75 -10.42 2.84
CA ALA A 11 10.39 -9.58 3.85
C ALA A 11 11.81 -10.06 4.21
N ALA A 12 12.02 -11.37 4.26
CA ALA A 12 13.34 -11.96 4.49
C ALA A 12 14.30 -11.68 3.32
N LEU A 13 13.84 -11.82 2.08
CA LEU A 13 14.62 -11.50 0.88
C LEU A 13 14.98 -10.02 0.82
N ARG A 14 14.04 -9.13 1.14
CA ARG A 14 14.30 -7.68 1.26
C ARG A 14 15.35 -7.39 2.33
N GLY A 15 15.27 -8.03 3.49
CA GLY A 15 16.27 -7.92 4.55
C GLY A 15 17.69 -8.38 4.14
N GLN A 16 17.81 -9.18 3.08
CA GLN A 16 19.08 -9.61 2.49
C GLN A 16 19.55 -8.71 1.33
N GLY A 17 18.81 -7.64 1.01
CA GLY A 17 19.08 -6.79 -0.15
C GLY A 17 18.65 -7.38 -1.50
N LYS A 18 17.95 -8.52 -1.49
CA LYS A 18 17.47 -9.21 -2.69
C LYS A 18 16.10 -8.68 -3.11
N TYR A 19 16.06 -7.40 -3.44
CA TYR A 19 14.81 -6.68 -3.61
C TYR A 19 13.96 -7.19 -4.77
N GLN A 20 14.58 -7.52 -5.91
CA GLN A 20 13.85 -8.07 -7.06
C GLN A 20 13.24 -9.44 -6.74
N GLU A 21 13.99 -10.33 -6.08
CA GLU A 21 13.48 -11.64 -5.65
C GLU A 21 12.29 -11.47 -4.68
N ALA A 22 12.36 -10.50 -3.75
CA ALA A 22 11.26 -10.19 -2.84
C ALA A 22 9.99 -9.77 -3.60
N ILE A 23 10.12 -8.85 -4.57
CA ILE A 23 9.00 -8.40 -5.41
C ILE A 23 8.41 -9.56 -6.22
N ASP A 24 9.26 -10.41 -6.79
CA ASP A 24 8.83 -11.53 -7.62
C ASP A 24 8.02 -12.56 -6.82
N VAL A 25 8.43 -12.84 -5.57
CA VAL A 25 7.67 -13.72 -4.65
C VAL A 25 6.28 -13.14 -4.39
N ILE A 26 6.15 -11.84 -4.15
CA ILE A 26 4.83 -11.20 -4.00
C ILE A 26 4.02 -11.34 -5.30
N LYS A 27 4.61 -10.94 -6.44
CA LYS A 27 3.93 -10.92 -7.74
C LYS A 27 3.38 -12.28 -8.14
N ALA A 28 4.12 -13.36 -7.90
CA ALA A 28 3.70 -14.72 -8.22
C ALA A 28 2.53 -15.24 -7.36
N ASN A 29 2.39 -14.72 -6.13
CA ASN A 29 1.39 -15.19 -5.18
C ASN A 29 0.18 -14.26 -5.04
N LEU A 30 0.31 -12.99 -5.43
CA LEU A 30 -0.73 -11.97 -5.31
C LEU A 30 -2.10 -12.39 -5.92
N PRO A 31 -2.18 -13.00 -7.13
CA PRO A 31 -3.46 -13.38 -7.72
C PRO A 31 -4.25 -14.43 -6.92
N LYS A 32 -3.57 -15.15 -6.01
CA LYS A 32 -4.16 -16.22 -5.18
C LYS A 32 -4.60 -15.71 -3.81
N THR A 33 -4.45 -14.41 -3.54
CA THR A 33 -4.74 -13.80 -2.23
C THR A 33 -5.85 -12.78 -2.33
N GLU A 34 -6.61 -12.59 -1.26
CA GLU A 34 -7.73 -11.65 -1.19
C GLU A 34 -7.74 -10.87 0.13
N GLY A 35 -8.52 -9.79 0.17
CA GLY A 35 -8.75 -8.99 1.37
C GLY A 35 -7.46 -8.43 1.97
N ASN A 36 -7.38 -8.44 3.31
CA ASN A 36 -6.27 -7.84 4.05
C ASN A 36 -4.92 -8.47 3.69
N ILE A 37 -4.89 -9.75 3.33
CA ILE A 37 -3.63 -10.41 2.96
C ILE A 37 -3.09 -9.86 1.64
N ARG A 38 -3.98 -9.57 0.68
CA ARG A 38 -3.58 -8.93 -0.59
C ARG A 38 -3.06 -7.52 -0.34
N LEU A 39 -3.68 -6.77 0.57
CA LEU A 39 -3.22 -5.45 0.98
C LEU A 39 -1.83 -5.52 1.62
N ASP A 40 -1.64 -6.40 2.60
CA ASP A 40 -0.35 -6.62 3.28
C ASP A 40 0.75 -7.01 2.28
N ALA A 41 0.44 -7.88 1.32
CA ALA A 41 1.36 -8.29 0.28
C ALA A 41 1.78 -7.11 -0.62
N ARG A 42 0.84 -6.27 -1.06
CA ARG A 42 1.16 -5.08 -1.87
C ARG A 42 1.99 -4.06 -1.08
N ILE A 43 1.71 -3.87 0.20
CA ILE A 43 2.51 -2.99 1.07
C ILE A 43 3.95 -3.50 1.17
N GLU A 44 4.14 -4.82 1.32
CA GLU A 44 5.48 -5.40 1.37
C GLU A 44 6.23 -5.25 0.02
N ALA A 45 5.53 -5.40 -1.12
CA ALA A 45 6.12 -5.13 -2.43
C ALA A 45 6.52 -3.66 -2.62
N ILE A 46 5.72 -2.71 -2.12
CA ILE A 46 6.08 -1.28 -2.13
C ILE A 46 7.37 -1.05 -1.35
N ARG A 47 7.52 -1.66 -0.16
CA ARG A 47 8.75 -1.53 0.64
C ARG A 47 9.97 -2.07 -0.11
N ALA A 48 9.85 -3.25 -0.71
CA ALA A 48 10.93 -3.84 -1.50
C ALA A 48 11.31 -2.96 -2.71
N ALA A 49 10.31 -2.44 -3.44
CA ALA A 49 10.54 -1.56 -4.58
C ALA A 49 11.20 -0.22 -4.18
N VAL A 50 10.76 0.38 -3.07
CA VAL A 50 11.37 1.62 -2.54
C VAL A 50 12.83 1.38 -2.14
N GLU A 51 13.14 0.30 -1.44
CA GLU A 51 14.52 -0.04 -1.06
C GLU A 51 15.40 -0.39 -2.29
N ALA A 52 14.80 -0.93 -3.35
CA ALA A 52 15.47 -1.16 -4.64
C ALA A 52 15.74 0.13 -5.43
N GLY A 53 15.11 1.25 -5.07
CA GLY A 53 15.07 2.45 -5.92
C GLY A 53 14.15 2.33 -7.14
N ASP A 54 13.29 1.31 -7.19
CA ASP A 54 12.33 1.09 -8.27
C ASP A 54 11.03 1.87 -8.02
N ALA A 55 11.07 3.16 -8.36
CA ALA A 55 9.94 4.06 -8.19
C ALA A 55 8.73 3.65 -9.04
N MET A 56 8.94 3.01 -10.20
CA MET A 56 7.86 2.60 -11.10
C MET A 56 7.05 1.47 -10.47
N THR A 57 7.72 0.41 -10.01
CA THR A 57 7.06 -0.72 -9.36
C THR A 57 6.35 -0.29 -8.07
N ALA A 58 6.96 0.59 -7.28
CA ALA A 58 6.32 1.15 -6.09
C ALA A 58 5.02 1.91 -6.44
N TYR A 59 5.04 2.71 -7.51
CA TYR A 59 3.88 3.45 -7.99
C TYR A 59 2.77 2.52 -8.51
N GLU A 60 3.12 1.47 -9.25
CA GLU A 60 2.14 0.49 -9.76
C GLU A 60 1.37 -0.19 -8.62
N TYR A 61 2.07 -0.66 -7.58
CA TYR A 61 1.43 -1.28 -6.43
C TYR A 61 0.59 -0.29 -5.61
N ALA A 62 1.08 0.94 -5.41
CA ALA A 62 0.30 1.99 -4.73
C ALA A 62 -0.99 2.32 -5.49
N THR A 63 -0.92 2.41 -6.82
CA THR A 63 -2.09 2.63 -7.68
C THR A 63 -3.07 1.46 -7.59
N ALA A 64 -2.58 0.22 -7.57
CA ALA A 64 -3.42 -0.96 -7.42
C ALA A 64 -4.15 -1.00 -6.07
N ILE A 65 -3.52 -0.54 -4.97
CA ILE A 65 -4.18 -0.38 -3.67
C ILE A 65 -5.28 0.68 -3.78
N ALA A 66 -4.98 1.86 -4.32
CA ALA A 66 -5.95 2.95 -4.45
C ALA A 66 -7.17 2.55 -5.31
N ALA A 67 -6.95 1.78 -6.39
CA ALA A 67 -8.02 1.28 -7.24
C ALA A 67 -8.94 0.28 -6.51
N GLU A 68 -8.38 -0.60 -5.67
CA GLU A 68 -9.18 -1.56 -4.89
C GLU A 68 -9.93 -0.88 -3.72
N GLU A 69 -9.34 0.17 -3.15
CA GLU A 69 -9.98 1.03 -2.15
C GLU A 69 -11.05 1.96 -2.77
N SER A 70 -11.05 2.21 -4.08
CA SER A 70 -12.05 3.09 -4.72
C SER A 70 -13.51 2.57 -4.62
N GLY A 71 -13.74 1.36 -4.11
CA GLY A 71 -15.06 0.84 -3.72
C GLY A 71 -15.45 1.06 -2.23
N ARG A 72 -14.56 1.60 -1.39
CA ARG A 72 -14.78 1.90 0.04
C ARG A 72 -14.15 3.25 0.39
N PRO A 73 -14.90 4.23 0.93
CA PRO A 73 -14.35 5.56 1.13
C PRO A 73 -13.31 5.56 2.26
N ARG A 74 -12.02 5.58 1.92
CA ARG A 74 -10.94 6.09 2.77
C ARG A 74 -9.94 6.83 1.89
N MET A 75 -9.84 8.16 2.05
CA MET A 75 -8.88 8.97 1.32
C MET A 75 -7.45 8.62 1.76
N LEU A 76 -6.69 7.93 0.90
CA LEU A 76 -5.24 7.95 0.93
C LEU A 76 -4.78 8.87 -0.21
N THR A 77 -4.74 10.17 0.08
CA THR A 77 -4.15 11.15 -0.83
C THR A 77 -2.63 11.07 -0.70
N VAL A 78 -1.93 10.70 -1.77
CA VAL A 78 -0.47 10.84 -1.83
C VAL A 78 -0.19 12.08 -2.67
N ALA A 79 0.45 13.08 -2.07
CA ALA A 79 0.87 14.29 -2.77
C ALA A 79 2.36 14.18 -3.12
N LEU A 80 2.68 14.42 -4.39
CA LEU A 80 4.05 14.67 -4.83
C LEU A 80 4.35 16.15 -4.63
N THR A 81 5.25 16.46 -3.68
CA THR A 81 5.81 17.79 -3.49
C THR A 81 7.32 17.68 -3.68
N ASP A 82 7.85 18.45 -4.65
CA ASP A 82 9.29 18.58 -4.91
C ASP A 82 10.06 17.26 -5.09
N GLY A 83 9.45 16.28 -5.76
CA GLY A 83 10.09 14.98 -6.06
C GLY A 83 10.21 14.02 -4.87
N ALA A 84 9.63 14.35 -3.72
CA ALA A 84 9.60 13.48 -2.54
C ALA A 84 8.16 13.01 -2.24
N LEU A 85 7.98 11.70 -2.06
CA LEU A 85 6.72 11.13 -1.58
C LEU A 85 6.59 11.40 -0.07
N ARG A 86 5.60 12.21 0.32
CA ARG A 86 5.26 12.46 1.74
C ARG A 86 3.81 12.06 2.02
N TRP A 87 3.60 11.38 3.15
CA TRP A 87 2.26 11.04 3.65
C TRP A 87 1.63 12.29 4.29
N PRO A 88 0.42 12.73 3.88
CA PRO A 88 -0.30 13.75 4.63
C PRO A 88 -0.88 13.08 5.89
N ILE A 89 -0.30 13.40 7.04
CA ILE A 89 -0.90 13.08 8.33
C ILE A 89 -2.03 14.10 8.54
N GLY A 90 -3.20 13.82 7.96
CA GLY A 90 -4.39 14.63 8.10
C GLY A 90 -5.58 13.72 8.30
N ILE A 91 -5.88 13.37 9.55
CA ILE A 91 -7.15 12.75 9.89
C ILE A 91 -8.19 13.86 9.70
N GLU A 92 -8.96 13.83 8.62
CA GLU A 92 -10.15 14.68 8.52
C GLU A 92 -11.14 14.22 9.61
N THR A 93 -11.06 14.86 10.78
CA THR A 93 -12.15 14.86 11.74
C THR A 93 -13.35 15.49 11.06
N THR A 94 -14.31 14.66 10.65
CA THR A 94 -15.65 15.12 10.28
C THR A 94 -16.28 15.77 11.53
N THR A 95 -16.09 17.07 11.69
CA THR A 95 -16.86 17.86 12.64
C THR A 95 -18.28 17.97 12.08
N ARG A 96 -19.16 17.08 12.54
CA ARG A 96 -20.60 17.14 12.28
C ARG A 96 -21.12 18.47 12.81
N ALA A 97 -21.49 19.38 11.93
CA ALA A 97 -22.08 20.66 12.29
C ALA A 97 -23.39 20.45 13.09
N PRO A 98 -23.65 21.22 14.16
CA PRO A 98 -24.91 21.12 14.89
C PRO A 98 -26.06 21.66 14.04
N THR A 99 -27.12 20.87 13.88
CA THR A 99 -28.38 21.24 13.23
C THR A 99 -29.01 22.47 13.90
N PRO A 100 -29.53 23.46 13.13
CA PRO A 100 -30.19 24.60 13.72
C PRO A 100 -31.57 24.19 14.26
N LYS A 101 -31.83 24.50 15.54
CA LYS A 101 -33.17 24.43 16.15
C LYS A 101 -34.07 25.44 15.44
N LYS A 102 -35.11 24.96 14.74
CA LYS A 102 -36.22 25.82 14.31
C LYS A 102 -36.96 26.32 15.55
N ARG A 103 -37.20 27.63 15.60
CA ARG A 103 -38.06 28.30 16.57
C ARG A 103 -39.52 28.00 16.29
#